data_AF-A0A538IDC2-F1
#
_entry.id   AF-A0A538IDC2-F1
#
_cell.length_a   1.000
_cell.length_b   1.000
_cell.length_c   1.000
_cell.angle_alpha   90.00
_cell.angle_beta   90.00
_cell.angle_gamma   90.00
#
_symmetry.space_group_name_H-M   'P 1'
#
loop_
_entity.id
_entity.type
_entity.pdbx_description
1 polymer ?
#
loop_
_entity_poly.entity_id
_entity_poly.type
_entity_poly.pdbx_seq_one_letter_code
_entity_poly.pdbx_strand_id
1 'polypeptide(L)'
;KEAEHVEGFAPEVAVVTHAGGEKLEEPLVIRPTSEAIIWATYAKWIQSYRDLPLLYNQWCNVVRWELRPRVFLRTTEFLWQEGHTAHETADEAIAEALLILREVYVDAAEKVLGLPVLPGRKSAAERFPGAEETLTMEGMMRDRKALQAGTSHYLGQNFAKAYGVQFQDREGEQQYAFATSWGVSTRLVGGVIMTHGDDKGLRLPPALAPYEVVVVPIYKSDDERARVHEALGRVKEALGTRRVKVDDRDQLRPGYKYNEWELKGVPLRVELGPRDAAGNHVVVARRDTGEKETIPETALAEAVDKLLDQIQENLYQDALAFREANTFTPKDYEEFKEIIAGGGGFLRGAWCGDAECEAQIKADTKATIRLLPLQPEQPGEPCVHCGKPGAELATWAQAY
;
A
#
# COMPACT_ATOMS: atom_id res chain seq x y z
N LYS A 1 28.99 9.32 2.11
CA LYS A 1 28.80 10.75 2.47
C LYS A 1 27.77 10.91 3.57
N GLU A 2 26.76 10.05 3.63
CA GLU A 2 25.90 9.84 4.80
C GLU A 2 26.25 8.42 5.32
N ALA A 3 26.65 8.27 6.59
CA ALA A 3 27.18 7.02 7.13
C ALA A 3 26.06 6.04 7.56
N GLU A 4 25.00 6.53 8.22
CA GLU A 4 23.90 5.70 8.72
C GLU A 4 23.09 5.07 7.58
N HIS A 5 22.85 5.82 6.52
CA HIS A 5 22.23 5.40 5.27
C HIS A 5 23.08 4.35 4.54
N VAL A 6 24.39 4.56 4.44
CA VAL A 6 25.28 3.59 3.79
C VAL A 6 25.33 2.29 4.60
N GLU A 7 25.46 2.37 5.92
CA GLU A 7 25.48 1.20 6.81
C GLU A 7 24.16 0.41 6.74
N GLY A 8 23.02 1.11 6.68
CA GLY A 8 21.70 0.49 6.57
C GLY A 8 21.47 -0.26 5.25
N PHE A 9 22.08 0.16 4.14
CA PHE A 9 21.87 -0.44 2.82
C PHE A 9 23.02 -1.33 2.33
N ALA A 10 24.23 -1.22 2.90
CA ALA A 10 25.42 -1.92 2.43
C ALA A 10 25.25 -3.45 2.24
N PRO A 11 24.49 -4.19 3.07
CA PRO A 11 24.26 -5.61 2.85
C PRO A 11 23.39 -5.93 1.63
N GLU A 12 22.63 -4.96 1.12
CA GLU A 12 21.57 -5.16 0.13
C GLU A 12 21.90 -4.57 -1.26
N VAL A 13 23.07 -3.95 -1.45
CA VAL A 13 23.40 -3.30 -2.73
C VAL A 13 23.89 -4.26 -3.80
N ALA A 14 23.39 -4.10 -5.02
CA ALA A 14 23.96 -4.74 -6.21
C ALA A 14 25.02 -3.83 -6.84
N VAL A 15 26.20 -4.39 -7.11
CA VAL A 15 27.37 -3.63 -7.61
C VAL A 15 27.79 -4.13 -8.99
N VAL A 16 27.81 -3.21 -9.95
CA VAL A 16 28.33 -3.42 -11.30
C VAL A 16 29.82 -3.11 -11.30
N THR A 17 30.65 -4.13 -11.55
CA THR A 17 32.12 -4.00 -11.61
C THR A 17 32.68 -4.13 -13.02
N HIS A 18 31.88 -4.63 -13.96
CA HIS A 18 32.27 -4.84 -15.36
C HIS A 18 31.13 -4.39 -16.28
N ALA A 19 31.46 -3.71 -17.37
CA ALA A 19 30.52 -3.30 -18.42
C ALA A 19 31.21 -3.34 -19.78
N GLY A 20 30.50 -3.81 -20.82
CA GLY A 20 31.08 -3.90 -22.17
C GLY A 20 32.27 -4.85 -22.32
N GLY A 21 32.50 -5.75 -21.37
CA GLY A 21 33.65 -6.67 -21.35
C GLY A 21 34.88 -6.15 -20.61
N GLU A 22 34.86 -4.92 -20.10
CA GLU A 22 35.95 -4.31 -19.36
C GLU A 22 35.58 -4.09 -17.89
N LYS A 23 36.60 -4.09 -17.01
CA LYS A 23 36.43 -3.73 -15.61
C LYS A 23 36.32 -2.21 -15.48
N LEU A 24 35.32 -1.73 -14.74
CA LEU A 24 35.12 -0.31 -14.51
C LEU A 24 36.22 0.27 -13.59
N GLU A 25 36.62 1.53 -13.85
CA GLU A 25 37.55 2.26 -12.98
C GLU A 25 36.96 2.45 -11.57
N GLU A 26 35.68 2.80 -11.50
CA GLU A 26 34.89 2.88 -10.26
C GLU A 26 33.67 1.95 -10.35
N PRO A 27 33.45 1.05 -9.37
CA PRO A 27 32.25 0.23 -9.33
C PRO A 27 30.98 1.08 -9.23
N LEU A 28 29.96 0.74 -10.00
CA LEU A 28 28.67 1.42 -9.97
C LEU A 28 27.67 0.66 -9.11
N VAL A 29 26.92 1.37 -8.28
CA VAL A 29 25.87 0.78 -7.45
C VAL A 29 24.52 0.94 -8.14
N ILE A 30 23.76 -0.14 -8.28
CA ILE A 30 22.36 -0.07 -8.68
C ILE A 30 21.58 0.49 -7.49
N ARG A 31 20.83 1.57 -7.70
CA ARG A 31 20.16 2.30 -6.61
C ARG A 31 19.27 1.38 -5.75
N PRO A 32 19.52 1.27 -4.43
CA PRO A 32 18.54 0.74 -3.48
C PRO A 32 17.46 1.79 -3.13
N THR A 33 17.80 3.05 -3.37
CA THR A 33 17.00 4.28 -3.23
C THR A 33 17.80 5.45 -3.85
N SER A 34 17.17 6.59 -4.13
CA SER A 34 17.79 7.67 -4.93
C SER A 34 18.30 8.88 -4.14
N GLU A 35 18.27 8.90 -2.80
CA GLU A 35 18.66 10.08 -1.99
C GLU A 35 20.06 10.58 -2.38
N ALA A 36 21.06 9.71 -2.46
CA ALA A 36 22.43 10.12 -2.76
C ALA A 36 22.57 10.83 -4.12
N ILE A 37 21.87 10.35 -5.14
CA ILE A 37 21.89 10.90 -6.50
C ILE A 37 21.15 12.24 -6.53
N ILE A 38 19.98 12.29 -5.88
CA ILE A 38 19.10 13.45 -5.86
C ILE A 38 19.74 14.60 -5.07
N TRP A 39 20.22 14.35 -3.85
CA TRP A 39 20.81 15.39 -3.00
C TRP A 39 22.13 15.93 -3.55
N ALA A 40 22.92 15.10 -4.24
CA ALA A 40 24.08 15.58 -5.00
C ALA A 40 23.70 16.48 -6.19
N THR A 41 22.50 16.30 -6.74
CA THR A 41 21.95 17.14 -7.81
C THR A 41 21.37 18.44 -7.25
N TYR A 42 20.61 18.36 -6.15
CA TYR A 42 20.02 19.51 -5.46
C TYR A 42 21.08 20.53 -5.00
N ALA A 43 22.26 20.06 -4.57
CA ALA A 43 23.40 20.94 -4.24
C ALA A 43 23.79 21.90 -5.38
N LYS A 44 23.51 21.54 -6.64
CA LYS A 44 23.81 22.35 -7.82
C LYS A 44 22.65 23.25 -8.22
N TRP A 45 21.42 22.90 -7.84
CA TRP A 45 20.20 23.58 -8.27
C TRP A 45 19.77 24.66 -7.27
N ILE A 46 19.89 24.36 -5.98
CA ILE A 46 19.46 25.23 -4.90
C ILE A 46 20.61 26.18 -4.58
N GLN A 47 20.37 27.50 -4.68
CA GLN A 47 21.32 28.55 -4.34
C GLN A 47 20.66 29.69 -3.54
N SER A 48 19.36 29.91 -3.71
CA SER A 48 18.57 30.95 -3.03
C SER A 48 17.26 30.38 -2.50
N TYR A 49 16.67 31.03 -1.49
CA TYR A 49 15.31 30.74 -1.00
C TYR A 49 14.26 30.72 -2.13
N ARG A 50 14.52 31.40 -3.25
CA ARG A 50 13.63 31.41 -4.44
C ARG A 50 13.60 30.10 -5.21
N ASP A 51 14.57 29.23 -4.98
CA ASP A 51 14.63 27.89 -5.60
C ASP A 51 13.82 26.86 -4.79
N LEU A 52 13.24 27.28 -3.66
CA LEU A 52 12.48 26.46 -2.72
C LEU A 52 10.99 26.88 -2.70
N PRO A 53 10.06 25.95 -2.39
CA PRO A 53 10.30 24.53 -2.20
C PRO A 53 10.57 23.80 -3.53
N LEU A 54 11.41 22.77 -3.47
CA LEU A 54 11.70 21.93 -4.62
C LEU A 54 10.99 20.58 -4.48
N LEU A 55 9.95 20.34 -5.28
CA LEU A 55 9.04 19.21 -5.14
C LEU A 55 9.19 18.21 -6.30
N TYR A 56 9.95 17.13 -6.12
CA TYR A 56 10.15 16.11 -7.15
C TYR A 56 9.63 14.73 -6.77
N ASN A 57 9.16 14.04 -7.79
CA ASN A 57 8.66 12.68 -7.74
C ASN A 57 9.21 11.86 -8.91
N GLN A 58 9.50 10.58 -8.70
CA GLN A 58 9.79 9.64 -9.79
C GLN A 58 9.08 8.29 -9.59
N TRP A 59 8.69 7.70 -10.72
CA TRP A 59 8.25 6.31 -10.81
C TRP A 59 9.37 5.48 -11.41
N CYS A 60 9.83 4.47 -10.70
CA CYS A 60 10.98 3.70 -11.14
C CYS A 60 11.05 2.32 -10.49
N ASN A 61 12.05 1.54 -10.91
CA ASN A 61 12.51 0.37 -10.19
C ASN A 61 13.71 0.70 -9.29
N VAL A 62 13.84 -0.07 -8.21
CA VAL A 62 15.04 -0.14 -7.36
C VAL A 62 15.42 -1.59 -7.10
N VAL A 63 16.68 -1.80 -6.71
CA VAL A 63 17.22 -3.14 -6.42
C VAL A 63 17.74 -3.19 -4.99
N ARG A 64 17.22 -4.14 -4.20
CA ARG A 64 17.68 -4.49 -2.86
C ARG A 64 17.81 -5.99 -2.76
N TRP A 65 19.02 -6.51 -2.49
CA TRP A 65 19.33 -7.93 -2.59
C TRP A 65 18.67 -8.79 -1.49
N GLU A 66 17.39 -9.12 -1.70
CA GLU A 66 16.60 -9.93 -0.77
C GLU A 66 16.87 -11.44 -0.89
N LEU A 67 17.24 -12.07 0.23
CA LEU A 67 17.57 -13.50 0.29
C LEU A 67 16.33 -14.41 0.41
N ARG A 68 15.20 -13.88 0.88
CA ARG A 68 13.95 -14.62 1.09
C ARG A 68 12.78 -13.87 0.47
N PRO A 69 12.67 -13.85 -0.87
CA PRO A 69 11.66 -13.08 -1.55
C PRO A 69 10.25 -13.63 -1.30
N ARG A 70 9.29 -12.71 -1.20
CA ARG A 70 7.84 -12.96 -1.24
C ARG A 70 7.26 -12.02 -2.29
N VAL A 71 6.60 -12.59 -3.30
CA VAL A 71 6.07 -11.82 -4.44
C VAL A 71 5.26 -10.61 -3.95
N PHE A 72 5.52 -9.45 -4.55
CA PHE A 72 5.04 -8.11 -4.17
C PHE A 72 5.55 -7.58 -2.83
N LEU A 73 5.56 -8.37 -1.76
CA LEU A 73 5.89 -7.89 -0.41
C LEU A 73 7.38 -7.56 -0.25
N ARG A 74 8.24 -8.40 -0.83
CA ARG A 74 9.69 -8.33 -0.72
C ARG A 74 10.33 -9.04 -1.91
N THR A 75 10.85 -8.29 -2.86
CA THR A 75 11.52 -8.83 -4.05
C THR A 75 12.85 -8.12 -4.26
N THR A 76 13.78 -8.77 -4.98
CA THR A 76 15.10 -8.21 -5.24
C THR A 76 15.01 -6.92 -6.06
N GLU A 77 14.14 -6.92 -7.07
CA GLU A 77 13.75 -5.74 -7.82
C GLU A 77 12.27 -5.48 -7.58
N PHE A 78 11.89 -4.23 -7.38
CA PHE A 78 10.49 -3.83 -7.26
C PHE A 78 10.25 -2.46 -7.89
N LEU A 79 9.02 -2.26 -8.36
CA LEU A 79 8.54 -0.97 -8.82
C LEU A 79 8.05 -0.16 -7.64
N TRP A 80 8.37 1.13 -7.64
CA TRP A 80 7.91 2.05 -6.62
C TRP A 80 7.78 3.47 -7.15
N GLN A 81 7.17 4.28 -6.31
CA GLN A 81 7.23 5.71 -6.40
C GLN A 81 8.08 6.21 -5.24
N GLU A 82 9.00 7.14 -5.54
CA GLU A 82 9.77 7.86 -4.53
C GLU A 82 9.72 9.37 -4.80
N GLY A 83 9.42 10.15 -3.77
CA GLY A 83 9.43 11.60 -3.81
C GLY A 83 10.49 12.14 -2.87
N HIS A 84 11.12 13.25 -3.27
CA HIS A 84 12.23 13.87 -2.56
C HIS A 84 12.11 15.37 -2.66
N THR A 85 12.05 16.04 -1.52
CA THR A 85 11.82 17.49 -1.53
C THR A 85 12.73 18.25 -0.58
N ALA A 86 12.93 19.52 -0.94
CA ALA A 86 13.76 20.46 -0.19
C ALA A 86 12.95 21.72 0.11
N HIS A 87 13.02 22.22 1.34
CA HIS A 87 12.19 23.30 1.87
C HIS A 87 13.04 24.37 2.55
N GLU A 88 12.50 25.59 2.61
CA GLU A 88 13.13 26.73 3.29
C GLU A 88 13.09 26.52 4.81
N THR A 89 11.99 25.96 5.33
CA THR A 89 11.76 25.80 6.77
C THR A 89 11.41 24.37 7.19
N ALA A 90 11.62 24.06 8.47
CA ALA A 90 11.22 22.78 9.06
C ALA A 90 9.69 22.59 9.01
N ASP A 91 8.92 23.65 9.28
CA ASP A 91 7.46 23.61 9.30
C ASP A 91 6.89 23.22 7.92
N GLU A 92 7.45 23.78 6.83
CA GLU A 92 7.09 23.40 5.46
C GLU A 92 7.40 21.92 5.17
N ALA A 93 8.59 21.46 5.56
CA ALA A 93 8.99 20.06 5.38
C ALA A 93 8.08 19.09 6.16
N ILE A 94 7.77 19.39 7.42
CA ILE A 94 6.87 18.58 8.25
C ILE A 94 5.45 18.58 7.66
N ALA A 95 4.96 19.74 7.22
CA ALA A 95 3.66 19.85 6.57
C ALA A 95 3.59 19.01 5.28
N GLU A 96 4.62 19.04 4.45
CA GLU A 96 4.72 18.22 3.24
C GLU A 96 4.71 16.71 3.59
N ALA A 97 5.52 16.30 4.57
CA ALA A 97 5.57 14.89 4.98
C ALA A 97 4.20 14.38 5.47
N LEU A 98 3.47 15.21 6.23
CA LEU A 98 2.12 14.92 6.72
C LEU A 98 1.08 14.92 5.59
N LEU A 99 1.17 15.88 4.65
CA LEU A 99 0.29 15.96 3.49
C LEU A 99 0.39 14.69 2.66
N ILE A 100 1.61 14.25 2.34
CA ILE A 100 1.83 13.02 1.59
C ILE A 100 1.26 11.81 2.32
N LEU A 101 1.50 11.70 3.63
CA LEU A 101 0.96 10.58 4.40
C LEU A 101 -0.58 10.58 4.38
N ARG A 102 -1.21 11.69 4.74
CA ARG A 102 -2.65 11.75 5.02
C ARG A 102 -3.50 11.92 3.76
N GLU A 103 -3.12 12.87 2.92
CA GLU A 103 -3.94 13.30 1.78
C GLU A 103 -3.64 12.52 0.50
N VAL A 104 -2.47 11.88 0.41
CA VAL A 104 -2.09 11.07 -0.76
C VAL A 104 -2.12 9.57 -0.44
N TYR A 105 -1.34 9.12 0.54
CA TYR A 105 -1.15 7.69 0.79
C TYR A 105 -2.32 7.03 1.51
N VAL A 106 -2.80 7.61 2.62
CA VAL A 106 -3.98 7.08 3.32
C VAL A 106 -5.21 7.18 2.42
N ASP A 107 -5.39 8.29 1.71
CA ASP A 107 -6.50 8.46 0.76
C ASP A 107 -6.49 7.38 -0.32
N ALA A 108 -5.34 7.13 -0.96
CA ALA A 108 -5.21 6.07 -1.96
C ALA A 108 -5.38 4.67 -1.36
N ALA A 109 -4.87 4.42 -0.15
CA ALA A 109 -5.05 3.14 0.55
C ALA A 109 -6.53 2.85 0.81
N GLU A 110 -7.27 3.81 1.35
CA GLU A 110 -8.65 3.57 1.75
C GLU A 110 -9.60 3.64 0.55
N LYS A 111 -9.51 4.69 -0.28
CA LYS A 111 -10.47 4.95 -1.36
C LYS A 111 -10.22 4.13 -2.61
N VAL A 112 -8.95 3.87 -2.97
CA VAL A 112 -8.60 3.15 -4.19
C VAL A 112 -8.37 1.66 -3.89
N LEU A 113 -7.54 1.36 -2.88
CA LEU A 113 -7.16 -0.01 -2.53
C LEU A 113 -8.19 -0.71 -1.63
N GLY A 114 -9.16 0.01 -1.05
CA GLY A 114 -10.09 -0.54 -0.08
C GLY A 114 -9.38 -1.10 1.16
N LEU A 115 -8.20 -0.56 1.50
CA LEU A 115 -7.32 -1.05 2.54
C LEU A 115 -7.37 -0.10 3.75
N PRO A 116 -8.00 -0.49 4.87
CA PRO A 116 -8.04 0.32 6.07
C PRO A 116 -6.67 0.35 6.74
N VAL A 117 -6.06 1.53 6.80
CA VAL A 117 -4.72 1.74 7.37
C VAL A 117 -4.78 2.60 8.63
N LEU A 118 -3.76 2.47 9.48
CA LEU A 118 -3.57 3.34 10.64
C LEU A 118 -2.35 4.23 10.39
N PRO A 119 -2.53 5.55 10.25
CA PRO A 119 -1.39 6.46 10.13
C PRO A 119 -0.74 6.70 11.50
N GLY A 120 0.57 6.84 11.51
CA GLY A 120 1.33 7.04 12.73
C GLY A 120 2.79 7.37 12.44
N ARG A 121 3.60 7.35 13.49
CA ARG A 121 5.05 7.58 13.44
C ARG A 121 5.81 6.35 13.94
N LYS A 122 7.02 6.13 13.46
CA LYS A 122 7.86 5.01 13.90
C LYS A 122 8.55 5.33 15.23
N SER A 123 8.85 4.29 16.01
CA SER A 123 9.81 4.39 17.10
C SER A 123 11.19 4.72 16.54
N ALA A 124 12.09 5.21 17.40
CA ALA A 124 13.47 5.50 16.98
C ALA A 124 14.20 4.26 16.42
N ALA A 125 13.86 3.06 16.89
CA ALA A 125 14.45 1.80 16.42
C ALA A 125 13.93 1.35 15.04
N GLU A 126 12.76 1.81 14.62
CA GLU A 126 12.09 1.37 13.39
C GLU A 126 11.96 2.52 12.36
N ARG A 127 12.60 3.67 12.60
CA ARG A 127 12.66 4.80 11.65
C ARG A 127 13.64 4.52 10.51
N PHE A 128 13.47 5.24 9.40
CA PHE A 128 14.40 5.17 8.28
C PHE A 128 15.80 5.70 8.68
N PRO A 129 16.90 5.01 8.29
CA PRO A 129 18.26 5.50 8.55
C PRO A 129 18.49 6.89 7.93
N GLY A 130 18.91 7.86 8.75
CA GLY A 130 19.08 9.26 8.35
C GLY A 130 17.82 10.14 8.47
N ALA A 131 16.66 9.59 8.87
CA ALA A 131 15.46 10.38 9.14
C ALA A 131 15.42 10.89 10.59
N GLU A 132 14.95 12.13 10.79
CA GLU A 132 14.59 12.62 12.13
C GLU A 132 13.29 11.96 12.60
N GLU A 133 12.27 11.95 11.73
CA GLU A 133 11.01 11.28 11.95
C GLU A 133 10.58 10.47 10.71
N THR A 134 10.01 9.29 10.94
CA THR A 134 9.38 8.48 9.90
C THR A 134 7.92 8.31 10.22
N LEU A 135 7.08 8.84 9.34
CA LEU A 135 5.66 8.61 9.32
C LEU A 135 5.35 7.35 8.51
N THR A 136 4.31 6.63 8.90
CA THR A 136 3.93 5.34 8.34
C THR A 136 2.41 5.23 8.25
N MET A 137 1.93 4.38 7.35
CA MET A 137 0.57 3.85 7.37
C MET A 137 0.62 2.32 7.48
N GLU A 138 0.00 1.76 8.52
CA GLU A 138 0.04 0.33 8.81
C GLU A 138 -1.32 -0.32 8.52
N GLY A 139 -1.32 -1.34 7.65
CA GLY A 139 -2.49 -2.18 7.37
C GLY A 139 -2.40 -3.53 8.09
N MET A 140 -3.55 -4.20 8.23
CA MET A 140 -3.62 -5.57 8.75
C MET A 140 -4.08 -6.53 7.65
N MET A 141 -3.34 -7.61 7.47
CA MET A 141 -3.65 -8.66 6.50
C MET A 141 -4.58 -9.72 7.12
N ARG A 142 -5.19 -10.60 6.31
CA ARG A 142 -6.10 -11.65 6.83
C ARG A 142 -5.45 -12.66 7.77
N ASP A 143 -4.14 -12.82 7.71
CA ASP A 143 -3.37 -13.62 8.69
C ASP A 143 -2.99 -12.82 9.95
N ARG A 144 -3.63 -11.66 10.17
CA ARG A 144 -3.48 -10.75 11.32
C ARG A 144 -2.10 -10.11 11.49
N LYS A 145 -1.20 -10.32 10.53
CA LYS A 145 0.09 -9.64 10.52
C LYS A 145 -0.02 -8.23 9.97
N ALA A 146 0.85 -7.37 10.48
CA ALA A 146 0.97 -5.99 10.02
C ALA A 146 1.74 -5.90 8.71
N LEU A 147 1.30 -4.98 7.86
CA LEU A 147 1.98 -4.58 6.63
C LEU A 147 2.16 -3.06 6.64
N GLN A 148 3.41 -2.61 6.61
CA GLN A 148 3.71 -1.21 6.32
C GLN A 148 3.32 -0.92 4.86
N ALA A 149 2.28 -0.13 4.67
CA ALA A 149 1.68 0.14 3.37
C ALA A 149 2.35 1.34 2.66
N GLY A 150 3.03 2.22 3.40
CA GLY A 150 3.81 3.33 2.84
C GLY A 150 4.49 4.14 3.94
N THR A 151 5.48 4.94 3.57
CA THR A 151 6.20 5.82 4.50
C THR A 151 6.45 7.20 3.92
N SER A 152 6.45 8.19 4.82
CA SER A 152 6.81 9.57 4.55
C SER A 152 7.75 10.04 5.65
N HIS A 153 8.90 10.60 5.27
CA HIS A 153 10.03 10.85 6.16
C HIS A 153 10.30 12.35 6.24
N TYR A 154 10.39 12.86 7.46
CA TYR A 154 11.05 14.13 7.72
C TYR A 154 12.53 13.85 8.00
N LEU A 155 13.39 14.26 7.07
CA LEU A 155 14.82 13.97 7.08
C LEU A 155 15.63 15.08 7.76
N GLY A 156 14.98 16.14 8.22
CA GLY A 156 15.63 17.30 8.80
C GLY A 156 16.63 17.93 7.84
N GLN A 157 17.84 18.19 8.32
CA GLN A 157 18.93 18.72 7.49
C GLN A 157 20.04 17.69 7.23
N ASN A 158 19.83 16.41 7.56
CA ASN A 158 20.89 15.40 7.53
C ASN A 158 21.50 15.25 6.13
N PHE A 159 20.66 15.07 5.11
CA PHE A 159 21.09 14.97 3.72
C PHE A 159 21.62 16.31 3.17
N ALA A 160 20.98 17.43 3.52
CA ALA A 160 21.46 18.74 3.10
C ALA A 160 22.88 19.01 3.60
N LYS A 161 23.19 18.67 4.87
CA LYS A 161 24.54 18.78 5.44
C LYS A 161 25.52 17.80 4.79
N ALA A 162 25.12 16.54 4.56
CA ALA A 162 25.97 15.52 3.97
C ALA A 162 26.38 15.83 2.51
N TYR A 163 25.50 16.51 1.76
CA TYR A 163 25.71 16.82 0.34
C TYR A 163 25.99 18.30 0.06
N GLY A 164 25.98 19.17 1.07
CA GLY A 164 26.28 20.60 0.93
C GLY A 164 25.17 21.38 0.23
N VAL A 165 23.91 21.03 0.47
CA VAL A 165 22.74 21.72 -0.10
C VAL A 165 22.40 22.93 0.77
N GLN A 166 23.00 24.07 0.43
CA GLN A 166 22.77 25.35 1.08
C GLN A 166 22.01 26.32 0.17
N PHE A 167 21.32 27.28 0.77
CA PHE A 167 20.66 28.38 0.08
C PHE A 167 20.88 29.69 0.82
N GLN A 168 20.88 30.80 0.08
CA GLN A 168 20.79 32.13 0.67
C GLN A 168 19.34 32.42 1.09
N ASP A 169 19.11 32.64 2.38
CA ASP A 169 17.80 33.01 2.93
C ASP A 169 17.41 34.46 2.58
N ARG A 170 16.28 34.92 3.11
CA ARG A 170 15.71 36.24 2.80
C ARG A 170 16.53 37.38 3.41
N GLU A 171 17.28 37.08 4.46
CA GLU A 171 18.18 37.97 5.18
C GLU A 171 19.58 38.01 4.54
N GLY A 172 19.87 37.09 3.62
CA GLY A 172 21.13 37.00 2.90
C GLY A 172 22.13 36.02 3.52
N GLU A 173 21.75 35.31 4.57
CA GLU A 173 22.57 34.32 5.28
C GLU A 173 22.48 32.94 4.60
N GLN A 174 23.51 32.11 4.79
CA GLN A 174 23.55 30.76 4.22
C GLN A 174 22.92 29.75 5.18
N GLN A 175 21.85 29.09 4.74
CA GLN A 175 21.11 28.07 5.48
C GLN A 175 21.16 26.71 4.76
N TYR A 176 20.95 25.62 5.50
CA TYR A 176 20.76 24.29 4.91
C TYR A 176 19.27 24.02 4.67
N ALA A 177 18.94 23.46 3.51
CA ALA A 177 17.57 23.09 3.18
C ALA A 177 17.04 21.98 4.10
N PHE A 178 15.74 22.03 4.41
CA PHE A 178 15.04 20.96 5.11
C PHE A 178 14.53 19.91 4.12
N ALA A 179 14.64 18.65 4.49
CA ALA A 179 14.53 17.52 3.59
C ALA A 179 13.33 16.63 3.96
N THR A 180 12.66 16.11 2.94
CA THR A 180 11.73 14.98 3.10
C THR A 180 11.90 13.97 1.97
N SER A 181 11.49 12.74 2.25
CA SER A 181 11.41 11.65 1.28
C SER A 181 10.18 10.80 1.57
N TRP A 182 9.56 10.21 0.56
CA TRP A 182 8.42 9.31 0.75
C TRP A 182 8.35 8.26 -0.34
N GLY A 183 7.74 7.11 -0.03
CA GLY A 183 7.57 6.08 -1.04
C GLY A 183 6.51 5.04 -0.73
N VAL A 184 5.94 4.53 -1.81
CA VAL A 184 5.07 3.34 -1.84
C VAL A 184 5.53 2.44 -2.98
N SER A 185 5.43 1.13 -2.79
CA SER A 185 5.88 0.15 -3.79
C SER A 185 4.75 -0.80 -4.18
N THR A 186 5.07 -1.71 -5.11
CA THR A 186 4.21 -2.86 -5.44
C THR A 186 3.82 -3.73 -4.25
N ARG A 187 4.42 -3.52 -3.07
CA ARG A 187 3.94 -4.08 -1.79
C ARG A 187 2.46 -3.84 -1.54
N LEU A 188 1.91 -2.71 -2.01
CA LEU A 188 0.48 -2.43 -1.95
C LEU A 188 -0.37 -3.43 -2.73
N VAL A 189 0.12 -3.97 -3.85
CA VAL A 189 -0.57 -5.03 -4.60
C VAL A 189 -0.68 -6.30 -3.74
N GLY A 190 0.41 -6.67 -3.06
CA GLY A 190 0.38 -7.77 -2.09
C GLY A 190 -0.59 -7.50 -0.94
N GLY A 191 -0.66 -6.26 -0.46
CA GLY A 191 -1.65 -5.82 0.53
C GLY A 191 -3.09 -6.07 0.10
N VAL A 192 -3.48 -5.61 -1.10
CA VAL A 192 -4.82 -5.84 -1.67
C VAL A 192 -5.16 -7.34 -1.72
N ILE A 193 -4.22 -8.16 -2.21
CA ILE A 193 -4.42 -9.60 -2.32
C ILE A 193 -4.67 -10.23 -0.95
N MET A 194 -3.85 -9.90 0.05
CA MET A 194 -3.91 -10.52 1.38
C MET A 194 -4.99 -9.95 2.29
N THR A 195 -5.54 -8.78 1.97
CA THR A 195 -6.69 -8.20 2.68
C THR A 195 -8.01 -8.72 2.14
N HIS A 196 -8.14 -8.81 0.81
CA HIS A 196 -9.43 -9.09 0.18
C HIS A 196 -9.59 -10.52 -0.32
N GLY A 197 -8.50 -11.22 -0.66
CA GLY A 197 -8.58 -12.58 -1.19
C GLY A 197 -9.34 -13.55 -0.28
N ASP A 198 -10.01 -14.51 -0.90
CA ASP A 198 -10.74 -15.59 -0.22
C ASP A 198 -10.44 -16.94 -0.87
N ASP A 199 -11.12 -18.00 -0.41
CA ASP A 199 -10.92 -19.37 -0.91
C ASP A 199 -11.24 -19.55 -2.40
N LYS A 200 -11.99 -18.63 -3.02
CA LYS A 200 -12.28 -18.64 -4.46
C LYS A 200 -11.21 -17.93 -5.29
N GLY A 201 -10.31 -17.16 -4.66
CA GLY A 201 -9.21 -16.48 -5.31
C GLY A 201 -9.16 -14.99 -5.01
N LEU A 202 -8.77 -14.20 -6.01
CA LEU A 202 -8.72 -12.75 -5.89
C LEU A 202 -10.12 -12.18 -5.70
N ARG A 203 -10.21 -11.06 -4.97
CA ARG A 203 -11.41 -10.25 -4.79
C ARG A 203 -10.97 -8.79 -4.89
N LEU A 204 -11.10 -8.20 -6.08
CA LEU A 204 -10.45 -6.92 -6.38
C LEU A 204 -11.39 -5.73 -6.11
N PRO A 205 -10.89 -4.64 -5.50
CA PRO A 205 -11.59 -3.36 -5.49
C PRO A 205 -11.88 -2.89 -6.92
N PRO A 206 -13.13 -2.50 -7.24
CA PRO A 206 -13.51 -1.97 -8.54
C PRO A 206 -12.56 -0.92 -9.12
N ALA A 207 -12.09 0.02 -8.29
CA ALA A 207 -11.19 1.10 -8.69
C ALA A 207 -9.86 0.63 -9.30
N LEU A 208 -9.44 -0.61 -9.00
CA LEU A 208 -8.17 -1.20 -9.44
C LEU A 208 -8.33 -2.41 -10.36
N ALA A 209 -9.54 -2.98 -10.42
CA ALA A 209 -9.78 -4.20 -11.17
C ALA A 209 -9.49 -3.97 -12.67
N PRO A 210 -8.62 -4.79 -13.31
CA PRO A 210 -8.33 -4.66 -14.75
C PRO A 210 -9.59 -4.77 -15.62
N TYR A 211 -10.56 -5.56 -15.17
CA TYR A 211 -11.92 -5.57 -15.67
C TYR A 211 -12.87 -5.42 -14.48
N GLU A 212 -13.79 -4.46 -14.57
CA GLU A 212 -14.87 -4.25 -13.59
C GLU A 212 -15.99 -5.25 -13.83
N VAL A 213 -16.25 -5.56 -15.11
CA VAL A 213 -17.34 -6.42 -15.53
C VAL A 213 -16.83 -7.45 -16.53
N VAL A 214 -17.23 -8.70 -16.35
CA VAL A 214 -17.10 -9.74 -17.37
C VAL A 214 -18.47 -10.21 -17.85
N VAL A 215 -18.69 -10.20 -19.16
CA VAL A 215 -19.92 -10.70 -19.79
C VAL A 215 -19.68 -12.11 -20.31
N VAL A 216 -20.47 -13.06 -19.84
CA VAL A 216 -20.42 -14.46 -20.24
C VAL A 216 -21.69 -14.82 -21.03
N PRO A 217 -21.63 -14.85 -22.38
CA PRO A 217 -22.73 -15.33 -23.19
C PRO A 217 -22.89 -16.86 -23.05
N ILE A 218 -24.14 -17.32 -22.99
CA ILE A 218 -24.51 -18.73 -22.76
C ILE A 218 -25.46 -19.19 -23.87
N TYR A 219 -25.09 -20.24 -24.60
CA TYR A 219 -25.90 -20.82 -25.67
C TYR A 219 -25.50 -22.28 -25.91
N LYS A 220 -26.39 -23.05 -26.56
CA LYS A 220 -26.17 -24.47 -26.91
C LYS A 220 -26.30 -24.76 -28.41
N SER A 221 -26.90 -23.86 -29.18
CA SER A 221 -27.05 -23.97 -30.63
C SER A 221 -26.64 -22.67 -31.33
N ASP A 222 -26.42 -22.73 -32.65
CA ASP A 222 -26.09 -21.56 -33.46
C ASP A 222 -27.23 -20.51 -33.48
N ASP A 223 -28.48 -20.95 -33.44
CA ASP A 223 -29.64 -20.06 -33.34
C ASP A 223 -29.70 -19.31 -32.01
N GLU A 224 -29.42 -20.01 -30.90
CA GLU A 224 -29.30 -19.37 -29.59
C GLU A 224 -28.12 -18.41 -29.54
N ARG A 225 -26.98 -18.81 -30.14
CA ARG A 225 -25.79 -17.98 -30.24
C ARG A 225 -26.12 -16.67 -30.97
N ALA A 226 -26.77 -16.72 -32.12
CA ALA A 226 -27.14 -15.53 -32.87
C ALA A 226 -27.97 -14.54 -32.03
N ARG A 227 -29.00 -15.04 -31.32
CA ARG A 227 -29.85 -14.21 -30.45
C ARG A 227 -29.09 -13.60 -29.27
N VAL A 228 -28.23 -14.39 -28.62
CA VAL A 228 -27.41 -13.92 -27.50
C VAL A 228 -26.39 -12.88 -27.96
N HIS A 229 -25.77 -13.06 -29.13
CA HIS A 229 -24.82 -12.10 -29.69
C HIS A 229 -25.47 -10.79 -30.13
N GLU A 230 -26.74 -10.83 -30.57
CA GLU A 230 -27.52 -9.61 -30.83
C GLU A 230 -27.76 -8.83 -29.52
N ALA A 231 -28.24 -9.51 -28.47
CA ALA A 231 -28.45 -8.89 -27.16
C ALA A 231 -27.14 -8.40 -26.52
N LEU A 232 -26.03 -9.12 -26.75
CA LEU A 232 -24.71 -8.73 -26.29
C LEU A 232 -24.30 -7.35 -26.81
N GLY A 233 -24.70 -6.98 -28.03
CA GLY A 233 -24.46 -5.63 -28.57
C GLY A 233 -25.07 -4.55 -27.67
N ARG A 234 -26.34 -4.71 -27.31
CA ARG A 234 -27.08 -3.78 -26.43
C ARG A 234 -26.52 -3.74 -25.02
N VAL A 235 -26.17 -4.91 -24.46
CA VAL A 235 -25.52 -5.00 -23.15
C VAL A 235 -24.18 -4.27 -23.13
N LYS A 236 -23.34 -4.43 -24.17
CA LYS A 236 -22.07 -3.70 -24.27
C LYS A 236 -22.27 -2.20 -24.41
N GLU A 237 -23.27 -1.78 -25.17
CA GLU A 237 -23.64 -0.36 -25.29
C GLU A 237 -24.06 0.23 -23.94
N ALA A 238 -24.92 -0.46 -23.19
CA ALA A 238 -25.36 -0.04 -21.86
C ALA A 238 -24.19 0.01 -20.84
N LEU A 239 -23.21 -0.89 -20.97
CA LEU A 239 -22.01 -0.90 -20.11
C LEU A 239 -21.02 0.22 -20.44
N GLY A 240 -21.13 0.89 -21.59
CA GLY A 240 -20.39 2.11 -21.91
C GLY A 240 -18.86 1.96 -21.87
N THR A 241 -18.19 2.92 -21.22
CA THR A 241 -16.72 3.00 -21.17
C THR A 241 -16.08 2.20 -20.02
N ARG A 242 -16.87 1.40 -19.30
CA ARG A 242 -16.37 0.57 -18.19
C ARG A 242 -15.35 -0.45 -18.69
N ARG A 243 -14.48 -0.92 -17.79
CA ARG A 243 -13.49 -1.95 -18.11
C ARG A 243 -14.18 -3.31 -18.27
N VAL A 244 -14.70 -3.59 -19.46
CA VAL A 244 -15.49 -4.79 -19.75
C VAL A 244 -14.68 -5.84 -20.52
N LYS A 245 -14.78 -7.11 -20.10
CA LYS A 245 -14.34 -8.27 -20.88
C LYS A 245 -15.54 -9.09 -21.33
N VAL A 246 -15.61 -9.46 -22.61
CA VAL A 246 -16.52 -10.52 -23.07
C VAL A 246 -15.75 -11.83 -23.15
N ASP A 247 -16.30 -12.89 -22.57
CA ASP A 247 -15.76 -14.25 -22.65
C ASP A 247 -16.61 -15.14 -23.56
N ASP A 248 -16.38 -15.01 -24.86
CA ASP A 248 -17.08 -15.72 -25.93
C ASP A 248 -16.40 -17.05 -26.35
N ARG A 249 -15.41 -17.53 -25.59
CA ARG A 249 -14.72 -18.81 -25.83
C ARG A 249 -15.74 -19.96 -25.87
N ASP A 250 -16.04 -20.52 -27.04
CA ASP A 250 -17.07 -21.54 -27.23
C ASP A 250 -16.61 -22.95 -26.82
N GLN A 251 -15.30 -23.16 -26.73
CA GLN A 251 -14.68 -24.39 -26.24
C GLN A 251 -14.80 -24.59 -24.72
N LEU A 252 -15.28 -23.58 -23.97
CA LEU A 252 -15.37 -23.61 -22.51
C LEU A 252 -16.82 -23.57 -22.04
N ARG A 253 -17.16 -24.44 -21.09
CA ARG A 253 -18.49 -24.44 -20.44
C ARG A 253 -18.65 -23.19 -19.57
N PRO A 254 -19.87 -22.62 -19.43
CA PRO A 254 -20.12 -21.44 -18.60
C PRO A 254 -19.58 -21.56 -17.18
N GLY A 255 -19.79 -22.69 -16.50
CA GLY A 255 -19.28 -22.92 -15.14
C GLY A 255 -17.74 -22.83 -15.02
N TYR A 256 -17.00 -23.23 -16.06
CA TYR A 256 -15.55 -23.05 -16.08
C TYR A 256 -15.19 -21.56 -16.18
N LYS A 257 -15.86 -20.83 -17.07
CA LYS A 257 -15.67 -19.37 -17.21
C LYS A 257 -15.97 -18.65 -15.90
N TYR A 258 -17.04 -19.04 -15.21
CA TYR A 258 -17.44 -18.46 -13.93
C TYR A 258 -16.32 -18.58 -12.90
N ASN A 259 -15.79 -19.80 -12.71
CA ASN A 259 -14.70 -20.05 -11.79
C ASN A 259 -13.42 -19.31 -12.20
N GLU A 260 -13.10 -19.23 -13.49
CA GLU A 260 -11.90 -18.51 -13.96
C GLU A 260 -11.97 -17.02 -13.61
N TRP A 261 -13.12 -16.38 -13.79
CA TRP A 261 -13.29 -14.95 -13.50
C TRP A 261 -13.49 -14.66 -12.02
N GLU A 262 -14.06 -15.59 -11.26
CA GLU A 262 -14.09 -15.53 -9.79
C GLU A 262 -12.67 -15.62 -9.22
N LEU A 263 -11.85 -16.55 -9.73
CA LEU A 263 -10.44 -16.70 -9.35
C LEU A 263 -9.62 -15.44 -9.65
N LYS A 264 -9.89 -14.79 -10.78
CA LYS A 264 -9.27 -13.51 -11.18
C LYS A 264 -9.83 -12.29 -10.46
N GLY A 265 -10.91 -12.45 -9.69
CA GLY A 265 -11.48 -11.40 -8.85
C GLY A 265 -12.17 -10.28 -9.59
N VAL A 266 -12.75 -10.55 -10.77
CA VAL A 266 -13.56 -9.55 -11.49
C VAL A 266 -14.79 -9.20 -10.64
N PRO A 267 -15.03 -7.91 -10.31
CA PRO A 267 -16.10 -7.50 -9.38
C PRO A 267 -17.50 -7.97 -9.77
N LEU A 268 -17.85 -7.83 -11.05
CA LEU A 268 -19.17 -8.20 -11.56
C LEU A 268 -19.07 -9.17 -12.74
N ARG A 269 -19.91 -10.21 -12.71
CA ARG A 269 -20.13 -11.09 -13.86
C ARG A 269 -21.55 -10.91 -14.36
N VAL A 270 -21.70 -10.56 -15.64
CA VAL A 270 -22.97 -10.51 -16.35
C VAL A 270 -23.16 -11.82 -17.11
N GLU A 271 -24.20 -12.57 -16.78
CA GLU A 271 -24.61 -13.80 -17.44
C GLU A 271 -25.73 -13.46 -18.45
N LEU A 272 -25.55 -13.84 -19.71
CA LEU A 272 -26.50 -13.56 -20.80
C LEU A 272 -26.84 -14.85 -21.57
N GLY A 273 -27.97 -15.47 -21.23
CA GLY A 273 -28.51 -16.63 -21.92
C GLY A 273 -29.63 -16.29 -22.91
N PRO A 274 -30.17 -17.29 -23.64
CA PRO A 274 -31.23 -17.06 -24.62
C PRO A 274 -32.55 -16.62 -23.98
N ARG A 275 -32.82 -17.02 -22.73
CA ARG A 275 -34.02 -16.58 -21.98
C ARG A 275 -33.91 -15.12 -21.56
N ASP A 276 -32.74 -14.73 -21.08
CA ASP A 276 -32.46 -13.37 -20.62
C ASP A 276 -32.49 -12.40 -21.82
N ALA A 277 -31.86 -12.80 -22.94
CA ALA A 277 -31.89 -12.08 -24.20
C ALA A 277 -33.31 -11.88 -24.77
N ALA A 278 -34.19 -12.89 -24.66
CA ALA A 278 -35.58 -12.78 -25.09
C ALA A 278 -36.42 -11.90 -24.15
N GLY A 279 -36.06 -11.85 -22.87
CA GLY A 279 -36.73 -11.05 -21.85
C GLY A 279 -36.11 -9.66 -21.62
N ASN A 280 -35.14 -9.24 -22.42
CA ASN A 280 -34.39 -7.98 -22.30
C ASN A 280 -33.88 -7.70 -20.88
N HIS A 281 -33.30 -8.72 -20.26
CA HIS A 281 -32.64 -8.61 -18.96
C HIS A 281 -31.33 -9.40 -18.97
N VAL A 282 -30.54 -9.20 -17.92
CA VAL A 282 -29.31 -9.96 -17.65
C VAL A 282 -29.29 -10.41 -16.20
N VAL A 283 -28.51 -11.43 -15.89
CA VAL A 283 -28.21 -11.79 -14.50
C VAL A 283 -26.84 -11.22 -14.15
N VAL A 284 -26.77 -10.40 -13.11
CA VAL A 284 -25.51 -9.85 -12.60
C VAL A 284 -25.15 -10.56 -11.30
N ALA A 285 -23.94 -11.13 -11.25
CA ALA A 285 -23.40 -11.81 -10.10
C ALA A 285 -22.24 -11.01 -9.50
N ARG A 286 -22.29 -10.79 -8.19
CA ARG A 286 -21.27 -10.07 -7.43
C ARG A 286 -20.15 -11.00 -6.98
N ARG A 287 -18.90 -10.55 -7.07
CA ARG A 287 -17.74 -11.33 -6.60
C ARG A 287 -17.57 -11.31 -5.09
N ASP A 288 -17.90 -10.20 -4.43
CA ASP A 288 -17.69 -10.02 -2.99
C ASP A 288 -18.65 -10.84 -2.13
N THR A 289 -19.94 -10.88 -2.50
CA THR A 289 -20.99 -11.60 -1.74
C THR A 289 -21.42 -12.91 -2.41
N GLY A 290 -21.24 -13.05 -3.73
CA GLY A 290 -21.80 -14.16 -4.52
C GLY A 290 -23.28 -14.01 -4.84
N GLU A 291 -23.92 -12.92 -4.41
CA GLU A 291 -25.33 -12.62 -4.71
C GLU A 291 -25.54 -12.42 -6.21
N LYS A 292 -26.75 -12.76 -6.67
CA LYS A 292 -27.17 -12.59 -8.05
C LYS A 292 -28.48 -11.85 -8.11
N GLU A 293 -28.58 -10.94 -9.07
CA GLU A 293 -29.82 -10.22 -9.36
C GLU A 293 -30.11 -10.18 -10.86
N THR A 294 -31.38 -10.20 -11.22
CA THR A 294 -31.83 -10.04 -12.60
C THR A 294 -32.13 -8.56 -12.86
N ILE A 295 -31.42 -7.96 -13.79
CA ILE A 295 -31.50 -6.53 -14.10
C ILE A 295 -31.99 -6.33 -15.54
N PRO A 296 -33.04 -5.53 -15.77
CA PRO A 296 -33.44 -5.13 -17.13
C PRO A 296 -32.30 -4.43 -17.86
N GLU A 297 -32.12 -4.69 -19.16
CA GLU A 297 -31.06 -4.07 -19.98
C GLU A 297 -31.10 -2.53 -19.89
N THR A 298 -32.29 -1.93 -19.79
CA THR A 298 -32.50 -0.47 -19.68
C THR A 298 -32.02 0.14 -18.38
N ALA A 299 -31.89 -0.65 -17.31
CA ALA A 299 -31.41 -0.21 -15.99
C ALA A 299 -29.96 -0.64 -15.71
N LEU A 300 -29.35 -1.39 -16.64
CA LEU A 300 -28.05 -2.03 -16.43
C LEU A 300 -26.94 -1.03 -16.13
N ALA A 301 -26.91 0.11 -16.83
CA ALA A 301 -25.86 1.11 -16.65
C ALA A 301 -25.84 1.66 -15.21
N GLU A 302 -26.98 2.14 -14.73
CA GLU A 302 -27.13 2.69 -13.38
C GLU A 302 -26.90 1.62 -12.30
N ALA A 303 -27.43 0.42 -12.52
CA ALA A 303 -27.27 -0.69 -11.58
C ALA A 303 -25.80 -1.09 -11.44
N VAL A 304 -25.04 -1.15 -12.54
CA VAL A 304 -23.61 -1.49 -12.51
C VAL A 304 -22.81 -0.44 -11.76
N ASP A 305 -23.04 0.87 -11.97
CA ASP A 305 -22.32 1.91 -11.21
C ASP A 305 -22.58 1.77 -9.71
N LYS A 306 -23.86 1.65 -9.34
CA LYS A 306 -24.27 1.48 -7.95
C LYS A 306 -23.65 0.22 -7.33
N LEU A 307 -23.62 -0.89 -8.07
CA LEU A 307 -23.03 -2.13 -7.59
C LEU A 307 -21.52 -2.03 -7.43
N LEU A 308 -20.81 -1.37 -8.35
CA LEU A 308 -19.36 -1.18 -8.23
C LEU A 308 -19.04 -0.29 -7.01
N ASP A 309 -19.78 0.79 -6.79
CA ASP A 309 -19.62 1.63 -5.59
C ASP A 309 -19.87 0.84 -4.31
N GLN A 310 -20.93 0.02 -4.30
CA GLN A 310 -21.26 -0.84 -3.16
C GLN A 310 -20.20 -1.92 -2.91
N ILE A 311 -19.62 -2.51 -3.96
CA ILE A 311 -18.55 -3.49 -3.81
C ILE A 311 -17.30 -2.81 -3.22
N GLN A 312 -16.93 -1.62 -3.72
CA GLN A 312 -15.79 -0.86 -3.18
C GLN A 312 -15.96 -0.59 -1.68
N GLU A 313 -17.14 -0.10 -1.28
CA GLU A 313 -17.47 0.18 0.12
C GLU A 313 -17.50 -1.11 0.97
N ASN A 314 -18.15 -2.16 0.48
CA ASN A 314 -18.25 -3.42 1.19
C ASN A 314 -16.87 -4.04 1.47
N LEU A 315 -15.96 -3.99 0.50
CA LEU A 315 -14.60 -4.50 0.69
C LEU A 315 -13.84 -3.71 1.76
N TYR A 316 -13.98 -2.39 1.76
CA TYR A 316 -13.39 -1.54 2.79
C TYR A 316 -13.97 -1.85 4.18
N GLN A 317 -15.30 -1.91 4.31
CA GLN A 317 -15.97 -2.15 5.60
C GLN A 317 -15.69 -3.55 6.15
N ASP A 318 -15.66 -4.59 5.31
CA ASP A 318 -15.28 -5.95 5.71
C ASP A 318 -13.83 -5.99 6.24
N ALA A 319 -12.90 -5.35 5.53
CA ALA A 319 -11.51 -5.24 5.98
C ALA A 319 -11.38 -4.41 7.27
N LEU A 320 -12.16 -3.35 7.43
CA LEU A 320 -12.14 -2.47 8.60
C LEU A 320 -12.66 -3.22 9.83
N ALA A 321 -13.82 -3.87 9.70
CA ALA A 321 -14.40 -4.70 10.74
C ALA A 321 -13.44 -5.83 11.15
N PHE A 322 -12.75 -6.46 10.18
CA PHE A 322 -11.71 -7.45 10.48
C PHE A 322 -10.57 -6.84 11.30
N ARG A 323 -10.03 -5.68 10.89
CA ARG A 323 -8.95 -5.01 11.63
C ARG A 323 -9.36 -4.65 13.06
N GLU A 324 -10.56 -4.10 13.25
CA GLU A 324 -11.09 -3.71 14.55
C GLU A 324 -11.30 -4.93 15.47
N ALA A 325 -11.89 -6.01 14.94
CA ALA A 325 -12.08 -7.26 15.68
C ALA A 325 -10.77 -7.96 16.07
N ASN A 326 -9.64 -7.61 15.41
CA ASN A 326 -8.31 -8.16 15.68
C ASN A 326 -7.34 -7.08 16.22
N THR A 327 -7.88 -6.00 16.80
CA THR A 327 -7.14 -5.00 17.54
C THR A 327 -7.46 -5.13 19.03
N PHE A 328 -6.45 -5.35 19.86
CA PHE A 328 -6.59 -5.69 21.27
C PHE A 328 -5.86 -4.68 22.16
N THR A 329 -6.33 -4.53 23.40
CA THR A 329 -5.65 -3.78 24.45
C THR A 329 -5.32 -4.75 25.59
N PRO A 330 -4.13 -5.39 25.58
CA PRO A 330 -3.75 -6.34 26.62
C PRO A 330 -3.58 -5.64 27.97
N LYS A 331 -4.04 -6.28 29.06
CA LYS A 331 -3.96 -5.76 30.43
C LYS A 331 -2.56 -5.90 31.05
N ASP A 332 -1.79 -6.87 30.57
CA ASP A 332 -0.45 -7.21 31.06
C ASP A 332 0.38 -7.93 29.99
N TYR A 333 1.65 -8.19 30.30
CA TYR A 333 2.57 -8.81 29.36
C TYR A 333 2.27 -10.29 29.07
N GLU A 334 1.62 -11.01 29.99
CA GLU A 334 1.24 -12.40 29.75
C GLU A 334 0.12 -12.46 28.70
N GLU A 335 -0.92 -11.64 28.85
CA GLU A 335 -1.98 -11.52 27.84
C GLU A 335 -1.44 -11.04 26.49
N PHE A 336 -0.48 -10.10 26.49
CA PHE A 336 0.22 -9.70 25.26
C PHE A 336 0.83 -10.91 24.54
N LYS A 337 1.56 -11.77 25.26
CA LYS A 337 2.19 -12.97 24.70
C LYS A 337 1.16 -13.99 24.23
N GLU A 338 0.09 -14.20 24.99
CA GLU A 338 -1.00 -15.11 24.63
C GLU A 338 -1.68 -14.70 23.32
N ILE A 339 -1.97 -13.41 23.15
CA ILE A 339 -2.57 -12.88 21.91
C ILE A 339 -1.63 -13.09 20.71
N ILE A 340 -0.34 -12.77 20.87
CA ILE A 340 0.65 -12.98 19.80
C ILE A 340 0.77 -14.47 19.44
N ALA A 341 0.81 -15.37 20.43
CA ALA A 341 0.86 -16.81 20.20
C ALA A 341 -0.44 -17.37 19.57
N GLY A 342 -1.59 -16.77 19.88
CA GLY A 342 -2.91 -17.12 19.38
C GLY A 342 -3.23 -16.64 17.95
N GLY A 343 -2.23 -16.17 17.21
CA GLY A 343 -2.36 -15.71 15.83
C GLY A 343 -2.18 -14.21 15.63
N GLY A 344 -1.93 -13.45 16.70
CA GLY A 344 -1.58 -12.03 16.62
C GLY A 344 -2.74 -11.11 16.24
N GLY A 345 -2.40 -9.96 15.69
CA GLY A 345 -3.27 -8.81 15.50
C GLY A 345 -2.53 -7.52 15.85
N PHE A 346 -3.26 -6.41 15.94
CA PHE A 346 -2.73 -5.19 16.53
C PHE A 346 -2.92 -5.22 18.04
N LEU A 347 -1.87 -4.92 18.80
CA LEU A 347 -1.93 -4.81 20.25
C LEU A 347 -1.59 -3.37 20.63
N ARG A 348 -2.56 -2.64 21.18
CA ARG A 348 -2.39 -1.26 21.65
C ARG A 348 -2.10 -1.29 23.14
N GLY A 349 -0.98 -0.69 23.55
CA GLY A 349 -0.61 -0.66 24.96
C GLY A 349 0.41 0.42 25.27
N ALA A 350 0.50 0.80 26.54
CA ALA A 350 1.49 1.75 27.01
C ALA A 350 2.92 1.23 26.79
N TRP A 351 3.79 2.09 26.28
CA TRP A 351 5.22 1.84 26.13
C TRP A 351 6.01 2.87 26.92
N CYS A 352 7.08 2.43 27.59
CA CYS A 352 7.90 3.29 28.45
C CYS A 352 8.88 4.20 27.69
N GLY A 353 8.94 4.13 26.36
CA GLY A 353 9.89 4.90 25.54
C GLY A 353 11.31 4.32 25.50
N ASP A 354 11.54 3.16 26.10
CA ASP A 354 12.87 2.55 26.25
C ASP A 354 13.15 1.56 25.11
N ALA A 355 14.27 1.75 24.43
CA ALA A 355 14.70 0.90 23.31
C ALA A 355 15.03 -0.54 23.75
N GLU A 356 15.55 -0.75 24.97
CA GLU A 356 15.79 -2.09 25.50
C GLU A 356 14.48 -2.84 25.74
N CYS A 357 13.45 -2.10 26.20
CA CYS A 357 12.11 -2.64 26.38
C CYS A 357 11.49 -3.09 25.05
N GLU A 358 11.62 -2.26 24.00
CA GLU A 358 11.18 -2.62 22.64
C GLU A 358 11.94 -3.83 22.09
N ALA A 359 13.26 -3.87 22.27
CA ALA A 359 14.09 -4.98 21.84
C ALA A 359 13.73 -6.31 22.55
N GLN A 360 13.44 -6.26 23.85
CA GLN A 360 13.04 -7.44 24.62
C GLN A 360 11.69 -8.01 24.13
N ILE A 361 10.69 -7.15 23.92
CA ILE A 361 9.39 -7.58 23.36
C ILE A 361 9.59 -8.26 22.00
N LYS A 362 10.45 -7.69 21.14
CA LYS A 362 10.81 -8.27 19.84
C LYS A 362 11.53 -9.62 19.99
N ALA A 363 12.44 -9.77 20.94
CA ALA A 363 13.13 -11.02 21.19
C ALA A 363 12.15 -12.13 21.57
N ASP A 364 11.25 -11.84 22.51
CA ASP A 364 10.31 -12.79 23.12
C ASP A 364 9.16 -13.17 22.19
N THR A 365 8.63 -12.21 21.43
CA THR A 365 7.34 -12.36 20.71
C THR A 365 7.44 -12.21 19.20
N LYS A 366 8.57 -11.70 18.69
CA LYS A 366 8.76 -11.23 17.31
C LYS A 366 7.85 -10.06 16.90
N ALA A 367 7.06 -9.51 17.81
CA ALA A 367 6.30 -8.30 17.56
C ALA A 367 7.21 -7.07 17.64
N THR A 368 6.96 -6.07 16.79
CA THR A 368 7.64 -4.76 16.85
C THR A 368 6.62 -3.65 16.99
N ILE A 369 7.07 -2.46 17.37
CA ILE A 369 6.24 -1.26 17.28
C ILE A 369 5.96 -1.01 15.79
N ARG A 370 4.69 -1.05 15.43
CA ARG A 370 4.24 -0.74 14.06
C ARG A 370 4.09 0.75 13.87
N LEU A 371 3.46 1.38 14.85
CA LEU A 371 3.29 2.83 14.93
C LEU A 371 3.13 3.30 16.37
N LEU A 372 3.51 4.55 16.57
CA LEU A 372 3.08 5.43 17.65
C LEU A 372 2.05 6.43 17.05
N PRO A 373 1.12 6.97 17.84
CA PRO A 373 0.19 8.01 17.40
C PRO A 373 0.91 9.21 16.77
N LEU A 374 0.30 9.83 15.75
CA LEU A 374 0.86 11.03 15.10
C LEU A 374 0.98 12.21 16.07
N GLN A 375 0.00 12.35 16.97
CA GLN A 375 0.09 13.25 18.12
C GLN A 375 0.36 12.38 19.34
N PRO A 376 1.49 12.56 20.04
CA PRO A 376 1.82 11.72 21.20
C PRO A 376 0.68 11.67 22.22
N GLU A 377 0.24 10.46 22.54
CA GLU A 377 -0.83 10.21 23.50
C GLU A 377 -0.24 9.63 24.78
N GLN A 378 -0.50 10.28 25.93
CA GLN A 378 -0.15 9.69 27.22
C GLN A 378 -1.15 8.60 27.58
N PRO A 379 -0.70 7.35 27.78
CA PRO A 379 -1.62 6.23 27.98
C PRO A 379 -2.25 6.22 29.38
N GLY A 380 -1.66 6.91 30.36
CA GLY A 380 -2.08 6.89 31.77
C GLY A 380 -1.83 5.55 32.49
N GLU A 381 -1.56 4.49 31.74
CA GLU A 381 -1.25 3.14 32.20
C GLU A 381 0.28 2.88 32.25
N PRO A 382 0.74 1.95 33.10
CA PRO A 382 2.13 1.50 33.09
C PRO A 382 2.45 0.73 31.81
N CYS A 383 3.72 0.73 31.42
CA CYS A 383 4.19 0.01 30.24
C CYS A 383 3.82 -1.47 30.31
N VAL A 384 3.22 -1.97 29.22
CA VAL A 384 2.69 -3.34 29.10
C VAL A 384 3.72 -4.42 29.41
N HIS A 385 5.01 -4.16 29.15
CA HIS A 385 6.10 -5.11 29.39
C HIS A 385 6.78 -4.92 30.74
N CYS A 386 7.29 -3.71 31.05
CA CYS A 386 8.18 -3.51 32.20
C CYS A 386 7.50 -2.89 33.44
N GLY A 387 6.22 -2.51 33.36
CA GLY A 387 5.48 -1.92 34.48
C GLY A 387 5.91 -0.50 34.89
N LYS A 388 6.98 0.06 34.30
CA LYS A 388 7.39 1.46 34.49
C LYS A 388 6.29 2.41 33.97
N PRO A 389 6.25 3.69 34.38
CA PRO A 389 5.31 4.66 33.82
C PRO A 389 5.33 4.67 32.29
N GLY A 390 4.16 4.58 31.66
CA GLY A 390 4.02 4.67 30.21
C GLY A 390 4.35 6.08 29.72
N ALA A 391 5.27 6.19 28.77
CA ALA A 391 5.61 7.46 28.14
C ALA A 391 4.61 7.77 27.02
N GLU A 392 4.19 6.75 26.28
CA GLU A 392 3.31 6.91 25.11
C GLU A 392 2.55 5.62 24.78
N LEU A 393 1.41 5.76 24.10
CA LEU A 393 0.72 4.63 23.50
C LEU A 393 1.49 4.08 22.29
N ALA A 394 1.59 2.76 22.17
CA ALA A 394 2.19 2.10 21.01
C ALA A 394 1.27 1.00 20.46
N THR A 395 1.29 0.81 19.14
CA THR A 395 0.63 -0.32 18.48
C THR A 395 1.69 -1.33 18.04
N TRP A 396 1.57 -2.56 18.53
CA TRP A 396 2.47 -3.67 18.29
C TRP A 396 1.83 -4.71 17.38
N ALA A 397 2.64 -5.42 16.60
CA ALA A 397 2.24 -6.63 15.89
C ALA A 397 3.44 -7.41 15.36
N GLN A 398 3.23 -8.68 15.03
CA GLN A 398 4.10 -9.38 14.10
C GLN A 398 3.86 -8.84 12.68
N ALA A 399 4.94 -8.60 11.94
CA ALA A 399 4.90 -7.98 10.62
C ALA A 399 5.52 -8.86 9.53
N TYR A 400 5.24 -8.49 8.27
CA TYR A 400 5.78 -9.11 7.07
C TYR A 400 7.20 -8.69 6.70
#